data_AF-A0AAW8TE87-F1
#
_entry.id   AF-A0AAW8TE87-F1
#
_cell.length_a   1.000
_cell.length_b   1.000
_cell.length_c   1.000
_cell.angle_alpha   90.00
_cell.angle_beta   90.00
_cell.angle_gamma   90.00
#
_symmetry.space_group_name_H-M   'P 1'
#
loop_
_entity.id
_entity.type
_entity.pdbx_description
1 polymer ?
#
loop_
_entity_poly.entity_id
_entity_poly.type
_entity_poly.pdbx_seq_one_letter_code
_entity_poly.pdbx_strand_id
1 'polypeptide(L)'
;MASSKLTMKLFLLDKYTSLEEVKDNILNRTYSDPLFIAKRNTEQAKTMPDSEKNFYYNWDKEKIKLESIVVSEKGDFFVENRILECFAELEYPKKKKIDSQGMILPKKDRVNETLVRVVFFEIENSIYLLIFSSNETHIDRVQKLIGANLIKDVDKKYQIEPDFFNWLFYRYSLFNGELSEELKINNISGFIGNSVDEHNIFKSSSDQTSELIITKAFISNGEILKNVTVKITSAEGEFVFSIDHNSNVSLFMNQSMMYFNSSNPELVIPVYLYSILIPIMKEIYKEISKEFVDKDKKHFSVKIGLEVIKSIMDNNNIELSDIDSLYLKSEEYPLAGI
;
A
#
# COMPACT_ATOMS: atom_id res chain seq x y z
N MET A 1 0.14 -8.24 21.37
CA MET A 1 -0.08 -9.17 20.24
C MET A 1 0.58 -8.53 19.04
N ALA A 2 1.59 -9.18 18.46
CA ALA A 2 2.20 -8.73 17.21
C ALA A 2 1.10 -8.66 16.15
N SER A 3 1.03 -7.56 15.40
CA SER A 3 0.01 -7.42 14.35
C SER A 3 0.37 -8.36 13.20
N SER A 4 -0.54 -9.28 12.85
CA SER A 4 -0.32 -10.18 11.71
C SER A 4 -0.20 -9.42 10.38
N LYS A 5 -0.75 -8.20 10.32
CA LYS A 5 -0.71 -7.32 9.16
C LYS A 5 -0.35 -5.89 9.56
N LEU A 6 0.61 -5.29 8.87
CA LEU A 6 0.95 -3.88 8.99
C LEU A 6 0.54 -3.16 7.71
N THR A 7 -0.23 -2.07 7.82
CA THR A 7 -0.57 -1.22 6.67
C THR A 7 0.14 0.11 6.83
N MET A 8 0.85 0.53 5.79
CA MET A 8 1.80 1.63 5.84
C MET A 8 1.62 2.51 4.62
N LYS A 9 1.60 3.82 4.85
CA LYS A 9 1.66 4.82 3.80
C LYS A 9 2.97 5.58 3.88
N LEU A 10 3.63 5.70 2.74
CA LEU A 10 4.87 6.45 2.58
C LEU A 10 4.54 7.90 2.25
N PHE A 11 5.27 8.82 2.86
CA PHE A 11 5.26 10.23 2.49
C PHE A 11 6.68 10.78 2.47
N LEU A 12 6.86 11.88 1.74
CA LEU A 12 8.08 12.66 1.75
C LEU A 12 7.90 13.88 2.66
N LEU A 13 8.87 14.11 3.53
CA LEU A 13 8.92 15.30 4.35
C LEU A 13 9.69 16.40 3.61
N ASP A 14 9.08 17.58 3.53
CA ASP A 14 9.66 18.77 2.92
C ASP A 14 10.38 19.62 3.96
N LYS A 15 11.39 20.38 3.53
CA LYS A 15 12.12 21.40 4.31
C LYS A 15 13.02 20.90 5.45
N TYR A 16 13.06 19.59 5.70
CA TYR A 16 13.93 18.99 6.70
C TYR A 16 14.92 18.04 6.05
N THR A 17 16.16 18.06 6.55
CA THR A 17 17.27 17.30 5.97
C THR A 17 17.88 16.29 6.93
N SER A 18 17.51 16.34 8.21
CA SER A 18 17.97 15.39 9.23
C SER A 18 16.87 15.00 10.22
N LEU A 19 17.01 13.82 10.82
CA LEU A 19 16.10 13.34 11.86
C LEU A 19 16.17 14.18 13.15
N GLU A 20 17.31 14.83 13.43
CA GLU A 20 17.45 15.78 14.52
C GLU A 20 16.49 16.95 14.36
N GLU A 21 16.41 17.55 13.16
CA GLU A 21 15.50 18.65 12.90
C GLU A 21 14.04 18.22 13.04
N VAL A 22 13.69 17.00 12.63
CA VAL A 22 12.35 16.43 12.83
C VAL A 22 12.04 16.31 14.32
N LYS A 23 12.98 15.76 15.10
CA LYS A 23 12.82 15.60 16.55
C LYS A 23 12.60 16.95 17.24
N ASP A 24 13.37 17.96 16.86
CA ASP A 24 13.34 19.26 17.52
C ASP A 24 12.16 20.15 17.07
N ASN A 25 11.76 20.07 15.81
CA ASN A 25 10.75 20.97 15.24
C ASN A 25 9.37 20.35 15.03
N ILE A 26 9.30 19.05 14.73
CA ILE A 26 8.02 18.35 14.46
C ILE A 26 7.52 17.66 15.72
N LEU A 27 8.38 16.91 16.41
CA LEU A 27 7.92 16.11 17.55
C LEU A 27 7.52 16.97 18.76
N ASN A 28 7.84 18.26 18.78
CA ASN A 28 7.39 19.23 19.78
C ASN A 28 6.04 19.91 19.46
N ARG A 29 5.44 19.61 18.31
CA ARG A 29 4.15 20.18 17.92
C ARG A 29 3.00 19.49 18.63
N THR A 30 1.97 20.29 18.90
CA THR A 30 0.62 19.84 19.24
C THR A 30 -0.31 20.44 18.21
N TYR A 31 -1.38 19.73 17.87
CA TYR A 31 -2.40 20.22 16.98
C TYR A 31 -3.78 20.06 17.64
N SER A 32 -4.67 21.04 17.46
CA SER A 32 -6.04 20.97 17.96
C SER A 32 -7.06 21.18 16.85
N ASP A 33 -7.98 20.22 16.70
CA ASP A 33 -9.12 20.31 15.78
C ASP A 33 -10.39 20.63 16.57
N PRO A 34 -11.20 21.61 16.16
CA PRO A 34 -12.40 21.99 16.91
C PRO A 34 -13.48 20.92 16.86
N LEU A 35 -14.19 20.75 17.97
CA LEU A 35 -15.40 19.95 18.04
C LEU A 35 -16.49 20.61 17.19
N PHE A 36 -17.09 19.83 16.30
CA PHE A 36 -18.32 20.27 15.64
C PHE A 36 -19.44 20.46 16.67
N ILE A 37 -19.89 21.71 16.83
CA ILE A 37 -20.97 22.11 17.72
C ILE A 37 -22.19 22.48 16.86
N ALA A 38 -23.30 21.77 17.06
CA ALA A 38 -24.56 22.10 16.41
C ALA A 38 -25.13 23.44 16.93
N LYS A 39 -25.84 24.19 16.09
CA LYS A 39 -26.42 25.51 16.45
C LYS A 39 -27.21 25.52 17.76
N ARG A 40 -27.97 24.46 18.04
CA ARG A 40 -28.76 24.33 19.28
C ARG A 40 -27.91 24.25 20.55
N ASN A 41 -26.64 23.88 20.42
CA ASN A 41 -25.70 23.69 21.54
C ASN A 41 -24.70 24.85 21.66
N THR A 42 -24.84 25.94 20.89
CA THR A 42 -23.88 27.05 20.88
C THR A 42 -23.79 27.76 22.23
N GLU A 43 -24.89 27.96 22.94
CA GLU A 43 -24.86 28.60 24.27
C GLU A 43 -24.16 27.72 25.31
N GLN A 44 -24.41 26.41 25.31
CA GLN A 44 -23.67 25.46 26.14
C GLN A 44 -22.18 25.49 25.82
N ALA A 45 -21.82 25.53 24.53
CA ALA A 45 -20.43 25.56 24.13
C ALA A 45 -19.70 26.81 24.61
N LYS A 46 -20.34 27.99 24.69
CA LYS A 46 -19.69 29.23 25.17
C LYS A 46 -19.10 29.07 26.57
N THR A 47 -19.75 28.30 27.45
CA THR A 47 -19.31 28.10 28.84
C THR A 47 -18.31 26.96 29.02
N MET A 48 -18.07 26.14 27.99
CA MET A 48 -17.11 25.03 28.06
C MET A 48 -15.66 25.55 27.98
N PRO A 49 -14.70 24.92 28.69
CA PRO A 49 -13.28 25.21 28.51
C PRO A 49 -12.77 24.74 27.14
N ASP A 50 -11.65 25.29 26.68
CA ASP A 50 -11.08 24.92 25.36
C ASP A 50 -10.67 23.44 25.28
N SER A 51 -10.25 22.86 26.40
CA SER A 51 -9.94 21.43 26.50
C SER A 51 -11.14 20.53 26.15
N GLU A 52 -12.36 21.01 26.38
CA GLU A 52 -13.61 20.36 26.02
C GLU A 52 -14.09 20.76 24.61
N LYS A 53 -13.62 21.87 24.05
CA LYS A 53 -14.03 22.32 22.71
C LYS A 53 -13.20 21.73 21.58
N ASN A 54 -12.09 21.08 21.88
CA ASN A 54 -11.15 20.60 20.87
C ASN A 54 -10.78 19.12 21.05
N PHE A 55 -10.44 18.49 19.94
CA PHE A 55 -9.67 17.26 19.88
C PHE A 55 -8.19 17.64 19.81
N TYR A 56 -7.34 16.94 20.55
CA TYR A 56 -5.90 17.19 20.59
C TYR A 56 -5.14 16.02 19.98
N TYR A 57 -4.13 16.36 19.18
CA TYR A 57 -3.16 15.45 18.60
C TYR A 57 -1.80 15.79 19.18
N ASN A 58 -1.12 14.80 19.75
CA ASN A 58 0.17 14.96 20.42
C ASN A 58 1.12 13.83 20.04
N TRP A 59 2.41 14.02 20.33
CA TRP A 59 3.41 12.97 20.25
C TRP A 59 3.63 12.36 21.63
N ASP A 60 3.63 11.02 21.70
CA ASP A 60 4.03 10.28 22.90
C ASP A 60 5.54 10.43 23.09
N LYS A 61 5.91 11.32 24.03
CA LYS A 61 7.29 11.70 24.29
C LYS A 61 8.13 10.57 24.88
N GLU A 62 7.51 9.63 25.58
CA GLU A 62 8.19 8.52 26.24
C GLU A 62 8.61 7.44 25.23
N LYS A 63 7.95 7.38 24.08
CA LYS A 63 8.20 6.40 23.03
C LYS A 63 9.01 6.93 21.83
N ILE A 64 9.60 8.11 21.93
CA ILE A 64 10.48 8.65 20.88
C ILE A 64 11.83 7.94 20.95
N LYS A 65 12.25 7.32 19.84
CA LYS A 65 13.54 6.63 19.73
C LYS A 65 14.24 7.05 18.44
N LEU A 66 15.45 7.56 18.56
CA LEU A 66 16.36 7.84 17.46
C LEU A 66 17.47 6.80 17.52
N GLU A 67 17.59 5.97 16.49
CA GLU A 67 18.57 4.88 16.44
C GLU A 67 18.99 4.57 15.00
N SER A 68 20.08 3.85 14.84
CA SER A 68 20.45 3.21 13.57
C SER A 68 20.00 1.75 13.61
N ILE A 69 19.37 1.29 12.54
CA ILE A 69 18.98 -0.11 12.37
C ILE A 69 19.70 -0.73 11.18
N VAL A 70 20.10 -1.99 11.31
CA VAL A 70 20.61 -2.78 10.19
C VAL A 70 19.43 -3.22 9.32
N VAL A 71 19.46 -2.86 8.03
CA VAL A 71 18.41 -3.18 7.06
C VAL A 71 18.84 -4.25 6.06
N SER A 72 20.13 -4.54 5.93
CA SER A 72 20.68 -5.61 5.09
C SER A 72 22.05 -6.05 5.61
N GLU A 73 22.32 -7.36 5.53
CA GLU A 73 23.57 -7.99 5.97
C GLU A 73 24.12 -8.91 4.87
N LYS A 74 25.26 -8.55 4.28
CA LYS A 74 25.95 -9.35 3.26
C LYS A 74 27.39 -9.66 3.69
N GLY A 75 27.54 -10.77 4.41
CA GLY A 75 28.82 -11.14 5.02
C GLY A 75 29.22 -10.12 6.09
N ASP A 76 30.41 -9.54 5.99
CA ASP A 76 30.90 -8.52 6.93
C ASP A 76 30.39 -7.09 6.61
N PHE A 77 29.57 -6.93 5.56
CA PHE A 77 29.02 -5.64 5.16
C PHE A 77 27.58 -5.47 5.66
N PHE A 78 27.37 -4.42 6.44
CA PHE A 78 26.06 -4.03 6.97
C PHE A 78 25.59 -2.75 6.30
N VAL A 79 24.34 -2.74 5.86
CA VAL A 79 23.65 -1.51 5.47
C VAL A 79 22.80 -1.06 6.64
N GLU A 80 23.13 0.12 7.18
CA GLU A 80 22.38 0.75 8.25
C GLU A 80 21.50 1.88 7.72
N ASN A 81 20.35 2.07 8.36
CA ASN A 81 19.50 3.23 8.13
C ASN A 81 19.21 3.93 9.47
N ARG A 82 19.34 5.26 9.50
CA ARG A 82 18.98 6.07 10.65
C ARG A 82 17.47 6.23 10.68
N ILE A 83 16.87 6.00 11.84
CA ILE A 83 15.42 6.07 12.01
C ILE A 83 15.04 6.84 13.26
N LEU A 84 13.90 7.52 13.19
CA LEU A 84 13.22 8.16 14.31
C LEU A 84 11.82 7.53 14.44
N GLU A 85 11.69 6.58 15.35
CA GLU A 85 10.42 5.99 15.72
C GLU A 85 9.70 6.86 16.74
N CYS A 86 8.42 7.13 16.52
CA CYS A 86 7.55 7.82 17.47
C CYS A 86 6.10 7.36 17.32
N PHE A 87 5.25 7.84 18.22
CA PHE A 87 3.83 7.50 18.22
C PHE A 87 2.98 8.77 18.37
N ALA A 88 1.97 8.90 17.50
CA ALA A 88 1.00 9.98 17.55
C ALA A 88 -0.22 9.55 18.37
N GLU A 89 -0.52 10.30 19.42
CA GLU A 89 -1.72 10.18 20.23
C GLU A 89 -2.83 11.04 19.64
N LEU A 90 -3.89 10.41 19.15
CA LEU A 90 -4.94 11.08 18.42
C LEU A 90 -6.29 10.93 19.11
N GLU A 91 -6.89 12.05 19.48
CA GLU A 91 -8.28 12.10 19.93
C GLU A 91 -9.27 12.10 18.76
N TYR A 92 -10.39 11.39 18.88
CA TYR A 92 -11.42 11.38 17.85
C TYR A 92 -12.82 11.14 18.37
N PRO A 93 -13.86 11.60 17.65
CA PRO A 93 -15.23 11.49 18.14
C PRO A 93 -15.73 10.04 18.25
N LYS A 94 -16.42 9.75 19.36
CA LYS A 94 -17.38 8.64 19.47
C LYS A 94 -18.64 8.96 18.67
N LYS A 95 -19.42 7.90 18.35
CA LYS A 95 -20.73 8.05 17.68
C LYS A 95 -21.71 8.86 18.54
N LYS A 96 -21.78 8.56 19.84
CA LYS A 96 -22.61 9.30 20.80
C LYS A 96 -21.82 10.50 21.32
N LYS A 97 -22.35 11.70 21.12
CA LYS A 97 -21.74 12.98 21.56
C LYS A 97 -22.65 13.81 22.45
N ILE A 98 -23.92 13.42 22.50
CA ILE A 98 -24.99 14.09 23.22
C ILE A 98 -25.76 13.09 24.06
N ASP A 99 -26.32 13.55 25.17
CA ASP A 99 -27.20 12.76 26.02
C ASP A 99 -28.66 12.77 25.53
N SER A 100 -29.54 12.10 26.29
CA SER A 100 -30.98 12.05 26.04
C SER A 100 -31.68 13.41 26.14
N GLN A 101 -31.06 14.38 26.81
CA GLN A 101 -31.56 15.73 27.05
C GLN A 101 -31.05 16.71 25.97
N GLY A 102 -30.23 16.23 25.02
CA GLY A 102 -29.67 17.03 23.94
C GLY A 102 -28.44 17.85 24.33
N MET A 103 -27.87 17.61 25.50
CA MET A 103 -26.67 18.29 26.00
C MET A 103 -25.41 17.60 25.50
N ILE A 104 -24.35 18.36 25.25
CA ILE A 104 -23.03 17.83 24.90
C ILE A 104 -22.49 17.02 26.08
N LEU A 105 -22.07 15.78 25.80
CA LEU A 105 -21.45 14.90 26.80
C LEU A 105 -20.05 15.40 27.22
N PRO A 106 -19.59 15.11 28.45
CA PRO A 106 -18.21 15.36 28.85
C PRO A 106 -17.20 14.69 27.89
N LYS A 107 -16.01 15.26 27.74
CA LYS A 107 -15.00 14.77 26.77
C LYS A 107 -14.75 13.28 26.85
N LYS A 108 -14.52 12.75 28.06
CA LYS A 108 -14.28 11.32 28.32
C LYS A 108 -15.36 10.40 27.72
N ASP A 109 -16.60 10.87 27.66
CA ASP A 109 -17.76 10.10 27.23
C ASP A 109 -18.03 10.20 25.72
N ARG A 110 -17.38 11.15 25.02
CA ARG A 110 -17.56 11.39 23.58
C ARG A 110 -16.28 11.35 22.74
N VAL A 111 -15.13 11.14 23.36
CA VAL A 111 -13.83 11.02 22.68
C VAL A 111 -13.31 9.58 22.82
N ASN A 112 -12.72 9.08 21.75
CA ASN A 112 -11.85 7.91 21.72
C ASN A 112 -10.41 8.40 21.53
N GLU A 113 -9.47 7.57 21.95
CA GLU A 113 -8.04 7.79 21.75
C GLU A 113 -7.47 6.64 20.92
N THR A 114 -6.48 6.93 20.09
CA THR A 114 -5.73 5.93 19.35
C THR A 114 -4.28 6.34 19.27
N LEU A 115 -3.40 5.34 19.24
CA LEU A 115 -1.96 5.52 19.10
C LEU A 115 -1.55 5.03 17.71
N VAL A 116 -0.95 5.91 16.91
CA VAL A 116 -0.50 5.60 15.54
C VAL A 116 1.02 5.65 15.51
N ARG A 117 1.67 4.54 15.15
CA ARG A 117 3.12 4.48 14.98
C ARG A 117 3.53 5.28 13.74
N VAL A 118 4.56 6.09 13.87
CA VAL A 118 5.16 6.88 12.80
C VAL A 118 6.67 6.64 12.83
N VAL A 119 7.27 6.40 11.67
CA VAL A 119 8.71 6.20 11.55
C VAL A 119 9.24 7.15 10.49
N PHE A 120 10.17 8.02 10.88
CA PHE A 120 10.94 8.83 9.95
C PHE A 120 12.28 8.16 9.67
N PHE A 121 12.77 8.24 8.44
CA PHE A 121 14.01 7.56 8.03
C PHE A 121 14.67 8.26 6.84
N GLU A 122 15.98 8.10 6.73
CA GLU A 122 16.80 8.83 5.75
C GLU A 122 17.05 7.97 4.51
N ILE A 123 16.79 8.55 3.32
CA ILE A 123 17.17 7.96 2.03
C ILE A 123 17.70 9.09 1.14
N GLU A 124 18.94 8.97 0.67
CA GLU A 124 19.56 9.92 -0.28
C GLU A 124 19.43 11.39 0.15
N ASN A 125 19.72 11.70 1.42
CA ASN A 125 19.60 13.03 2.03
C ASN A 125 18.17 13.61 2.08
N SER A 126 17.16 12.76 1.92
CA SER A 126 15.74 13.12 2.07
C SER A 126 15.12 12.34 3.23
N ILE A 127 14.20 12.99 3.95
CA ILE A 127 13.47 12.36 5.05
C ILE A 127 12.15 11.82 4.54
N TYR A 128 12.00 10.50 4.61
CA TYR A 128 10.74 9.83 4.36
C TYR A 128 10.05 9.53 5.68
N LEU A 129 8.73 9.38 5.66
CA LEU A 129 7.98 8.89 6.80
C LEU A 129 6.99 7.79 6.43
N LEU A 130 6.86 6.83 7.33
CA LEU A 130 5.83 5.79 7.31
C LEU A 130 4.80 6.08 8.38
N ILE A 131 3.53 6.15 7.97
CA ILE A 131 2.39 6.17 8.89
C ILE A 131 1.77 4.78 8.90
N PHE A 132 1.79 4.13 10.06
CA PHE A 132 1.28 2.76 10.24
C PHE A 132 -0.22 2.78 10.54
N SER A 133 -1.04 2.96 9.51
CA SER A 133 -2.49 2.87 9.62
C SER A 133 -3.14 2.53 8.28
N SER A 134 -4.24 1.78 8.33
CA SER A 134 -5.17 1.61 7.21
C SER A 134 -6.34 2.61 7.25
N ASN A 135 -6.42 3.44 8.29
CA ASN A 135 -7.52 4.39 8.46
C ASN A 135 -7.11 5.78 7.94
N GLU A 136 -7.70 6.21 6.83
CA GLU A 136 -7.43 7.52 6.21
C GLU A 136 -7.63 8.69 7.16
N THR A 137 -8.60 8.62 8.06
CA THR A 137 -8.83 9.68 9.05
C THR A 137 -7.70 9.73 10.08
N HIS A 138 -7.08 8.59 10.42
CA HIS A 138 -5.92 8.59 11.31
C HIS A 138 -4.70 9.16 10.59
N ILE A 139 -4.51 8.82 9.32
CA ILE A 139 -3.45 9.35 8.46
C ILE A 139 -3.56 10.89 8.35
N ASP A 140 -4.74 11.42 8.00
CA ASP A 140 -5.00 12.87 7.92
C ASP A 140 -4.64 13.60 9.22
N ARG A 141 -5.00 13.03 10.36
CA ARG A 141 -4.68 13.61 11.68
C ARG A 141 -3.19 13.61 11.99
N VAL A 142 -2.48 12.54 11.65
CA VAL A 142 -1.01 12.51 11.78
C VAL A 142 -0.39 13.57 10.86
N GLN A 143 -0.87 13.71 9.63
CA GLN A 143 -0.40 14.75 8.71
C GLN A 143 -0.64 16.17 9.27
N LYS A 144 -1.80 16.43 9.89
CA LYS A 144 -2.08 17.70 10.59
C LYS A 144 -1.13 17.93 11.77
N LEU A 145 -0.87 16.90 12.57
CA LEU A 145 0.06 16.96 13.70
C LEU A 145 1.49 17.29 13.24
N ILE A 146 1.94 16.65 12.16
CA ILE A 146 3.23 16.96 11.54
C ILE A 146 3.22 18.38 10.96
N GLY A 147 2.11 18.78 10.36
CA GLY A 147 1.90 19.99 9.58
C GLY A 147 1.73 19.63 8.10
N ALA A 148 0.49 19.62 7.60
CA ALA A 148 0.17 19.14 6.25
C ALA A 148 0.96 19.86 5.13
N ASN A 149 1.35 21.11 5.35
CA ASN A 149 2.19 21.90 4.42
C ASN A 149 3.68 21.51 4.41
N LEU A 150 4.09 20.59 5.27
CA LEU A 150 5.44 20.02 5.34
C LEU A 150 5.49 18.62 4.73
N ILE A 151 4.35 18.07 4.33
CA ILE A 151 4.26 16.74 3.73
C ILE A 151 3.99 16.92 2.24
N LYS A 152 4.78 16.24 1.43
CA LYS A 152 4.60 16.14 -0.01
C LYS A 152 4.15 14.73 -0.37
N ASP A 153 3.48 14.63 -1.51
CA ASP A 153 3.34 13.35 -2.19
C ASP A 153 4.73 12.77 -2.47
N VAL A 154 4.82 11.45 -2.43
CA VAL A 154 6.08 10.74 -2.66
C VAL A 154 6.62 11.05 -4.06
N ASP A 155 7.94 11.11 -4.17
CA ASP A 155 8.62 11.34 -5.44
C ASP A 155 8.22 10.29 -6.49
N LYS A 156 8.39 10.62 -7.77
CA LYS A 156 8.19 9.67 -8.88
C LYS A 156 8.97 8.35 -8.70
N LYS A 157 10.08 8.38 -7.95
CA LYS A 157 10.86 7.17 -7.62
C LYS A 157 10.09 6.16 -6.77
N TYR A 158 8.97 6.54 -6.15
CA TYR A 158 8.04 5.65 -5.44
C TYR A 158 6.66 5.54 -6.11
N GLN A 159 6.40 6.23 -7.21
CA GLN A 159 5.19 6.01 -8.01
C GLN A 159 5.38 4.77 -8.90
N ILE A 160 4.50 3.78 -8.79
CA ILE A 160 4.57 2.55 -9.57
C ILE A 160 3.69 2.69 -10.80
N GLU A 161 4.29 2.51 -11.97
CA GLU A 161 3.57 2.53 -13.24
C GLU A 161 2.62 1.32 -13.34
N PRO A 162 1.42 1.45 -13.91
CA PRO A 162 0.46 0.35 -13.99
C PRO A 162 1.03 -0.93 -14.63
N ASP A 163 1.89 -0.78 -15.64
CA ASP A 163 2.50 -1.90 -16.35
C ASP A 163 3.57 -2.65 -15.55
N PHE A 164 4.07 -2.06 -14.46
CA PHE A 164 4.90 -2.77 -13.51
C PHE A 164 4.20 -4.01 -12.95
N PHE A 165 2.90 -3.94 -12.63
CA PHE A 165 2.18 -5.09 -12.11
C PHE A 165 1.97 -6.17 -13.18
N ASN A 166 1.63 -5.78 -14.41
CA ASN A 166 1.56 -6.71 -15.54
C ASN A 166 2.91 -7.41 -15.77
N TRP A 167 4.00 -6.66 -15.62
CA TRP A 167 5.35 -7.19 -15.72
C TRP A 167 5.67 -8.22 -14.62
N LEU A 168 5.26 -8.00 -13.37
CA LEU A 168 5.43 -8.99 -12.31
C LEU A 168 4.71 -10.31 -12.64
N PHE A 169 3.48 -10.24 -13.17
CA PHE A 169 2.76 -11.43 -13.65
C PHE A 169 3.49 -12.10 -14.82
N TYR A 170 3.98 -11.32 -15.78
CA TYR A 170 4.78 -11.83 -16.91
C TYR A 170 6.02 -12.60 -16.44
N ARG A 171 6.80 -12.03 -15.51
CA ARG A 171 7.98 -12.69 -14.93
C ARG A 171 7.60 -13.93 -14.14
N TYR A 172 6.54 -13.87 -13.36
CA TYR A 172 6.03 -15.04 -12.63
C TYR A 172 5.66 -16.19 -13.55
N SER A 173 4.84 -15.93 -14.58
CA SER A 173 4.29 -16.97 -15.45
C SER A 173 5.28 -17.53 -16.47
N LEU A 174 6.20 -16.70 -17.01
CA LEU A 174 7.09 -17.13 -18.09
C LEU A 174 8.53 -17.40 -17.66
N PHE A 175 8.97 -16.78 -16.57
CA PHE A 175 10.35 -16.85 -16.09
C PHE A 175 10.43 -17.41 -14.67
N ASN A 176 9.43 -18.20 -14.26
CA ASN A 176 9.35 -18.82 -12.94
C ASN A 176 9.55 -17.81 -11.79
N GLY A 177 9.12 -16.56 -12.00
CA GLY A 177 9.23 -15.47 -11.03
C GLY A 177 10.61 -14.85 -10.87
N GLU A 178 11.63 -15.28 -11.61
CA GLU A 178 12.96 -14.67 -11.53
C GLU A 178 12.88 -13.21 -11.95
N LEU A 179 13.40 -12.30 -11.13
CA LEU A 179 13.56 -10.87 -11.44
C LEU A 179 15.03 -10.53 -11.69
N SER A 180 15.92 -11.05 -10.85
CA SER A 180 17.38 -11.02 -10.96
C SER A 180 17.97 -12.27 -10.28
N GLU A 181 19.30 -12.39 -10.22
CA GLU A 181 19.97 -13.48 -9.50
C GLU A 181 19.62 -13.51 -7.99
N GLU A 182 19.35 -12.34 -7.40
CA GLU A 182 19.10 -12.19 -5.96
C GLU A 182 17.61 -11.98 -5.62
N LEU A 183 16.72 -11.85 -6.62
CA LEU A 183 15.30 -11.54 -6.42
C LEU A 183 14.38 -12.46 -7.23
N LYS A 184 13.43 -13.09 -6.52
CA LYS A 184 12.46 -14.00 -7.11
C LYS A 184 11.06 -13.81 -6.54
N ILE A 185 10.06 -13.73 -7.40
CA ILE A 185 8.64 -13.82 -7.06
C ILE A 185 8.28 -15.29 -6.88
N ASN A 186 7.99 -15.71 -5.66
CA ASN A 186 7.56 -17.08 -5.38
C ASN A 186 6.07 -17.28 -5.58
N ASN A 187 5.29 -16.22 -5.36
CA ASN A 187 3.85 -16.27 -5.56
C ASN A 187 3.27 -14.88 -5.81
N ILE A 188 2.16 -14.83 -6.55
CA ILE A 188 1.26 -13.69 -6.61
C ILE A 188 -0.09 -14.14 -6.07
N SER A 189 -0.38 -13.78 -4.82
CA SER A 189 -1.52 -14.32 -4.05
C SER A 189 -2.74 -13.40 -4.02
N GLY A 190 -2.68 -12.25 -4.70
CA GLY A 190 -3.81 -11.35 -4.80
C GLY A 190 -3.58 -10.17 -5.73
N PHE A 191 -4.66 -9.56 -6.21
CA PHE A 191 -4.62 -8.29 -6.93
C PHE A 191 -5.92 -7.51 -6.72
N ILE A 192 -5.86 -6.20 -6.96
CA ILE A 192 -7.02 -5.33 -7.14
C ILE A 192 -6.87 -4.61 -8.48
N GLY A 193 -7.92 -4.61 -9.30
CA GLY A 193 -7.95 -3.89 -10.57
C GLY A 193 -9.35 -3.37 -10.88
N ASN A 194 -9.42 -2.41 -11.80
CA ASN A 194 -10.68 -1.85 -12.28
C ASN A 194 -10.94 -2.32 -13.71
N SER A 195 -12.20 -2.56 -14.08
CA SER A 195 -12.57 -2.67 -15.50
C SER A 195 -12.54 -1.31 -16.21
N VAL A 196 -12.72 -1.33 -17.54
CA VAL A 196 -12.98 -0.14 -18.38
C VAL A 196 -14.03 0.82 -17.78
N ASP A 197 -15.03 0.28 -17.09
CA ASP A 197 -15.92 1.06 -16.22
C ASP A 197 -15.31 1.08 -14.81
N GLU A 198 -14.76 2.23 -14.37
CA GLU A 198 -14.04 2.40 -13.08
C GLU A 198 -14.88 2.02 -11.84
N HIS A 199 -16.16 1.72 -12.03
CA HIS A 199 -17.10 1.24 -11.02
C HIS A 199 -17.00 -0.26 -10.71
N ASN A 200 -16.39 -1.09 -11.58
CA ASN A 200 -16.21 -2.52 -11.27
C ASN A 200 -14.80 -2.79 -10.73
N ILE A 201 -14.73 -3.07 -9.42
CA ILE A 201 -13.51 -3.44 -8.72
C ILE A 201 -13.41 -4.95 -8.66
N PHE A 202 -12.39 -5.53 -9.29
CA PHE A 202 -12.05 -6.95 -9.17
C PHE A 202 -11.01 -7.13 -8.09
N LYS A 203 -11.26 -8.09 -7.19
CA LYS A 203 -10.33 -8.46 -6.13
C LYS A 203 -10.20 -9.97 -6.08
N SER A 204 -8.96 -10.46 -6.19
CA SER A 204 -8.63 -11.86 -5.94
C SER A 204 -7.75 -11.98 -4.71
N SER A 205 -7.97 -13.02 -3.91
CA SER A 205 -7.09 -13.44 -2.83
C SER A 205 -7.11 -14.97 -2.75
N SER A 206 -6.01 -15.59 -3.16
CA SER A 206 -5.82 -17.04 -3.21
C SER A 206 -4.33 -17.32 -3.41
N ASP A 207 -3.81 -18.40 -2.82
CA ASP A 207 -2.44 -18.86 -3.04
C ASP A 207 -2.17 -19.25 -4.51
N GLN A 208 -3.22 -19.39 -5.32
CA GLN A 208 -3.15 -19.65 -6.76
C GLN A 208 -3.69 -18.49 -7.61
N THR A 209 -3.68 -17.25 -7.10
CA THR A 209 -4.30 -16.11 -7.81
C THR A 209 -3.79 -15.94 -9.23
N SER A 210 -2.49 -16.10 -9.48
CA SER A 210 -1.89 -16.09 -10.82
C SER A 210 -2.47 -17.14 -11.78
N GLU A 211 -2.96 -18.28 -11.27
CA GLU A 211 -3.53 -19.37 -12.06
C GLU A 211 -5.04 -19.28 -12.23
N LEU A 212 -5.73 -18.43 -11.46
CA LEU A 212 -7.17 -18.27 -11.59
C LEU A 212 -7.54 -17.72 -12.97
N ILE A 213 -8.52 -18.36 -13.61
CA ILE A 213 -9.08 -17.96 -14.91
C ILE A 213 -9.45 -16.48 -14.91
N ILE A 214 -10.03 -15.97 -13.81
CA ILE A 214 -10.44 -14.56 -13.66
C ILE A 214 -9.23 -13.62 -13.76
N THR A 215 -8.12 -13.94 -13.11
CA THR A 215 -6.89 -13.16 -13.17
C THR A 215 -6.31 -13.15 -14.58
N LYS A 216 -6.25 -14.33 -15.20
CA LYS A 216 -5.76 -14.49 -16.57
C LYS A 216 -6.63 -13.69 -17.55
N ALA A 217 -7.96 -13.78 -17.43
CA ALA A 217 -8.90 -13.02 -18.24
C ALA A 217 -8.77 -11.51 -18.05
N PHE A 218 -8.56 -11.06 -16.82
CA PHE A 218 -8.33 -9.64 -16.50
C PHE A 218 -7.07 -9.10 -17.21
N ILE A 219 -5.96 -9.84 -17.13
CA ILE A 219 -4.69 -9.48 -17.80
C ILE A 219 -4.83 -9.54 -19.33
N SER A 220 -5.50 -10.57 -19.88
CA SER A 220 -5.65 -10.71 -21.33
C SER A 220 -6.50 -9.61 -21.95
N ASN A 221 -7.48 -9.08 -21.19
CA ASN A 221 -8.34 -7.98 -21.63
C ASN A 221 -7.65 -6.60 -21.52
N GLY A 222 -6.41 -6.54 -21.02
CA GLY A 222 -5.66 -5.29 -20.91
C GLY A 222 -6.16 -4.37 -19.80
N GLU A 223 -6.88 -4.93 -18.82
CA GLU A 223 -7.41 -4.17 -17.70
C GLU A 223 -6.30 -3.68 -16.75
N ILE A 224 -6.56 -2.59 -16.02
CA ILE A 224 -5.53 -1.92 -15.21
C ILE A 224 -5.51 -2.52 -13.80
N LEU A 225 -4.36 -3.13 -13.45
CA LEU A 225 -4.03 -3.52 -12.08
C LEU A 225 -3.69 -2.27 -11.25
N LYS A 226 -4.30 -2.14 -10.08
CA LYS A 226 -4.07 -1.04 -9.12
C LYS A 226 -3.22 -1.45 -7.93
N ASN A 227 -3.23 -2.74 -7.59
CA ASN A 227 -2.49 -3.33 -6.49
C ASN A 227 -2.20 -4.80 -6.79
N VAL A 228 -1.07 -5.29 -6.29
CA VAL A 228 -0.71 -6.72 -6.31
C VAL A 228 -0.23 -7.17 -4.94
N THR A 229 -0.51 -8.41 -4.57
CA THR A 229 0.04 -9.08 -3.38
C THR A 229 1.03 -10.14 -3.83
N VAL A 230 2.28 -9.98 -3.40
CA VAL A 230 3.41 -10.81 -3.84
C VAL A 230 4.09 -11.46 -2.64
N LYS A 231 4.58 -12.69 -2.85
CA LYS A 231 5.61 -13.32 -2.03
C LYS A 231 6.93 -13.21 -2.79
N ILE A 232 7.92 -12.53 -2.24
CA ILE A 232 9.23 -12.33 -2.85
C ILE A 232 10.31 -12.90 -1.95
N THR A 233 11.24 -13.66 -2.52
CA THR A 233 12.53 -13.99 -1.89
C THR A 233 13.57 -13.00 -2.37
N SER A 234 14.38 -12.54 -1.41
CA SER A 234 15.58 -11.77 -1.62
C SER A 234 16.76 -12.39 -0.86
N ALA A 235 17.95 -11.82 -1.00
CA ALA A 235 19.09 -12.17 -0.16
C ALA A 235 18.82 -12.00 1.35
N GLU A 236 17.94 -11.08 1.73
CA GLU A 236 17.69 -10.71 3.13
C GLU A 236 16.54 -11.47 3.78
N GLY A 237 15.72 -12.18 2.99
CA GLY A 237 14.53 -12.83 3.51
C GLY A 237 13.45 -13.14 2.48
N GLU A 238 12.35 -13.70 3.00
CA GLU A 238 11.08 -13.84 2.28
C GLU A 238 10.07 -12.81 2.79
N PHE A 239 9.46 -12.07 1.88
CA PHE A 239 8.51 -11.01 2.22
C PHE A 239 7.19 -11.22 1.51
N VAL A 240 6.09 -11.13 2.26
CA VAL A 240 4.73 -11.17 1.72
C VAL A 240 4.06 -9.84 1.97
N PHE A 241 3.78 -9.11 0.89
CA PHE A 241 3.17 -7.79 0.98
C PHE A 241 2.31 -7.47 -0.23
N SER A 242 1.28 -6.65 -0.01
CA SER A 242 0.53 -5.98 -1.07
C SER A 242 1.09 -4.58 -1.30
N ILE A 243 1.23 -4.17 -2.56
CA ILE A 243 1.72 -2.85 -2.94
C ILE A 243 0.80 -2.23 -4.01
N ASP A 244 0.48 -0.94 -3.86
CA ASP A 244 -0.31 -0.19 -4.84
C ASP A 244 0.54 0.78 -5.69
N HIS A 245 -0.09 1.45 -6.64
CA HIS A 245 0.56 2.42 -7.55
C HIS A 245 1.22 3.62 -6.83
N ASN A 246 0.86 3.91 -5.58
CA ASN A 246 1.47 4.96 -4.76
C ASN A 246 2.52 4.40 -3.79
N SER A 247 2.91 3.13 -3.97
CA SER A 247 3.75 2.36 -3.04
C SER A 247 3.19 2.26 -1.62
N ASN A 248 1.87 2.36 -1.40
CA ASN A 248 1.33 2.01 -0.09
C ASN A 248 1.42 0.50 0.09
N VAL A 249 1.91 0.08 1.25
CA VAL A 249 2.23 -1.33 1.53
C VAL A 249 1.34 -1.90 2.63
N SER A 250 0.81 -3.08 2.37
CA SER A 250 0.22 -3.98 3.37
C SER A 250 1.14 -5.18 3.57
N LEU A 251 1.93 -5.20 4.63
CA LEU A 251 2.87 -6.26 4.97
C LEU A 251 2.21 -7.34 5.83
N PHE A 252 2.37 -8.61 5.46
CA PHE A 252 1.86 -9.76 6.21
C PHE A 252 3.00 -10.36 7.04
N MET A 253 3.14 -9.88 8.29
CA MET A 253 4.26 -10.22 9.18
C MET A 253 4.34 -11.71 9.49
N ASN A 254 3.21 -12.38 9.63
CA ASN A 254 3.16 -13.82 9.92
C ASN A 254 3.60 -14.71 8.74
N GLN A 255 3.76 -14.14 7.55
CA GLN A 255 4.20 -14.82 6.34
C GLN A 255 5.55 -14.30 5.84
N SER A 256 6.13 -13.32 6.54
CA SER A 256 7.40 -12.69 6.18
C SER A 256 8.47 -13.07 7.20
N MET A 257 9.70 -13.26 6.73
CA MET A 257 10.84 -13.68 7.54
C MET A 257 12.11 -13.05 6.99
N MET A 258 12.89 -12.41 7.86
CA MET A 258 14.28 -12.02 7.54
C MET A 258 15.24 -13.15 7.90
N TYR A 259 16.31 -13.27 7.13
CA TYR A 259 17.34 -14.28 7.33
C TYR A 259 18.41 -13.84 8.34
N PHE A 260 18.60 -12.53 8.53
CA PHE A 260 19.46 -11.99 9.58
C PHE A 260 18.68 -11.67 10.86
N ASN A 261 19.39 -11.67 11.99
CA ASN A 261 18.77 -11.48 13.29
C ASN A 261 18.44 -10.00 13.53
N SER A 262 17.16 -9.65 13.40
CA SER A 262 16.65 -8.32 13.77
C SER A 262 15.91 -8.37 15.10
N SER A 263 16.28 -7.48 16.01
CA SER A 263 15.60 -7.31 17.31
C SER A 263 14.17 -6.76 17.17
N ASN A 264 13.83 -6.14 16.03
CA ASN A 264 12.51 -5.58 15.77
C ASN A 264 12.09 -5.71 14.30
N PRO A 265 11.68 -6.91 13.85
CA PRO A 265 11.28 -7.14 12.46
C PRO A 265 10.10 -6.25 12.01
N GLU A 266 9.20 -5.90 12.92
CA GLU A 266 8.07 -5.00 12.65
C GLU A 266 8.51 -3.56 12.31
N LEU A 267 9.76 -3.20 12.57
CA LEU A 267 10.38 -1.92 12.20
C LEU A 267 11.31 -2.09 11.00
N VAL A 268 12.18 -3.10 11.05
CA VAL A 268 13.25 -3.27 10.06
C VAL A 268 12.69 -3.69 8.69
N ILE A 269 11.73 -4.61 8.64
CA ILE A 269 11.16 -5.05 7.35
C ILE A 269 10.53 -3.88 6.59
N PRO A 270 9.64 -3.05 7.20
CA PRO A 270 9.15 -1.85 6.54
C PRO A 270 10.24 -0.95 5.96
N VAL A 271 11.27 -0.65 6.74
CA VAL A 271 12.34 0.25 6.29
C VAL A 271 13.11 -0.40 5.13
N TYR A 272 13.47 -1.68 5.23
CA TYR A 272 14.09 -2.45 4.14
C TYR A 272 13.26 -2.44 2.85
N LEU A 273 11.93 -2.64 2.95
CA LEU A 273 11.05 -2.63 1.79
C LEU A 273 11.14 -1.31 1.02
N TYR A 274 11.10 -0.18 1.72
CA TYR A 274 11.08 1.14 1.09
C TYR A 274 12.48 1.67 0.74
N SER A 275 13.53 1.29 1.48
CA SER A 275 14.89 1.76 1.23
C SER A 275 15.63 0.92 0.19
N ILE A 276 15.29 -0.37 0.06
CA ILE A 276 16.05 -1.32 -0.76
C ILE A 276 15.13 -2.07 -1.74
N LEU A 277 14.17 -2.87 -1.25
CA LEU A 277 13.48 -3.84 -2.11
C LEU A 277 12.65 -3.18 -3.22
N ILE A 278 11.77 -2.23 -2.86
CA ILE A 278 10.91 -1.54 -3.84
C ILE A 278 11.76 -0.73 -4.84
N PRO A 279 12.76 0.07 -4.42
CA PRO A 279 13.67 0.72 -5.34
C PRO A 279 14.35 -0.24 -6.33
N ILE A 280 14.90 -1.37 -5.85
CA ILE A 280 15.58 -2.34 -6.72
C ILE A 280 14.60 -2.95 -7.74
N MET A 281 13.42 -3.39 -7.29
CA MET A 281 12.42 -3.95 -8.20
C MET A 281 12.04 -2.96 -9.31
N LYS A 282 11.95 -1.67 -8.96
CA LYS A 282 11.63 -0.61 -9.91
C LYS A 282 12.76 -0.34 -10.90
N GLU A 283 14.01 -0.29 -10.46
CA GLU A 283 15.14 -0.10 -11.37
C GLU A 283 15.27 -1.29 -12.34
N ILE A 284 15.09 -2.53 -11.88
CA ILE A 284 15.04 -3.71 -12.76
C ILE A 284 13.96 -3.54 -13.82
N TYR A 285 12.74 -3.16 -13.43
CA TYR A 285 11.66 -2.94 -14.39
C TYR A 285 12.00 -1.84 -15.39
N LYS A 286 12.51 -0.70 -14.93
CA LYS A 286 12.84 0.46 -15.77
C LYS A 286 13.81 0.10 -16.88
N GLU A 287 14.83 -0.72 -16.61
CA GLU A 287 15.80 -1.20 -17.61
C GLU A 287 15.14 -1.98 -18.76
N ILE A 288 14.08 -2.75 -18.49
CA ILE A 288 13.42 -3.62 -19.47
C ILE A 288 12.04 -3.12 -19.93
N SER A 289 11.53 -2.08 -19.28
CA SER A 289 10.16 -1.56 -19.42
C SER A 289 9.78 -1.30 -20.87
N LYS A 290 10.68 -0.69 -21.64
CA LYS A 290 10.47 -0.39 -23.05
C LYS A 290 10.25 -1.65 -23.89
N GLU A 291 11.11 -2.65 -23.72
CA GLU A 291 10.97 -3.92 -24.44
C GLU A 291 9.69 -4.65 -24.03
N PHE A 292 9.40 -4.67 -22.73
CA PHE A 292 8.19 -5.29 -22.21
C PHE A 292 6.92 -4.64 -22.79
N VAL A 293 6.81 -3.32 -22.72
CA VAL A 293 5.61 -2.59 -23.16
C VAL A 293 5.43 -2.67 -24.68
N ASP A 294 6.51 -2.51 -25.46
CA ASP A 294 6.43 -2.43 -26.92
C ASP A 294 6.21 -3.79 -27.59
N LYS A 295 6.69 -4.89 -26.97
CA LYS A 295 6.68 -6.23 -27.57
C LYS A 295 6.02 -7.27 -26.68
N ASP A 296 6.61 -7.54 -25.53
CA ASP A 296 6.29 -8.75 -24.77
C ASP A 296 4.90 -8.71 -24.16
N LYS A 297 4.42 -7.54 -23.72
CA LYS A 297 3.11 -7.37 -23.09
C LYS A 297 1.98 -7.88 -24.00
N LYS A 298 2.01 -7.53 -25.29
CA LYS A 298 1.00 -7.99 -26.25
C LYS A 298 1.06 -9.52 -26.43
N HIS A 299 2.26 -10.07 -26.58
CA HIS A 299 2.44 -11.52 -26.71
C HIS A 299 2.00 -12.27 -25.46
N PHE A 300 2.32 -11.73 -24.29
CA PHE A 300 1.89 -12.24 -23.00
C PHE A 300 0.37 -12.24 -22.86
N SER A 301 -0.29 -11.11 -23.13
CA SER A 301 -1.76 -11.01 -23.09
C SER A 301 -2.43 -12.03 -24.02
N VAL A 302 -1.92 -12.22 -25.24
CA VAL A 302 -2.44 -13.24 -26.18
C VAL A 302 -2.26 -14.64 -25.61
N LYS A 303 -1.06 -14.98 -25.10
CA LYS A 303 -0.79 -16.30 -24.53
C LYS A 303 -1.74 -16.60 -23.36
N ILE A 304 -1.87 -15.66 -22.43
CA ILE A 304 -2.75 -15.80 -21.27
C ILE A 304 -4.22 -15.90 -21.69
N GLY A 305 -4.64 -15.15 -22.71
CA GLY A 305 -5.99 -15.26 -23.28
C GLY A 305 -6.28 -16.64 -23.88
N LEU A 306 -5.31 -17.22 -24.59
CA LEU A 306 -5.45 -18.58 -25.13
C LEU A 306 -5.54 -19.64 -24.02
N GLU A 307 -4.80 -19.47 -22.91
CA GLU A 307 -4.93 -20.34 -21.73
C GLU A 307 -6.32 -20.28 -21.11
N VAL A 308 -6.93 -19.08 -21.04
CA VAL A 308 -8.31 -18.89 -20.57
C VAL A 308 -9.30 -19.61 -21.48
N ILE A 309 -9.21 -19.38 -22.80
CA ILE A 309 -10.09 -20.03 -23.78
C ILE A 309 -10.00 -21.54 -23.64
N LYS A 310 -8.76 -22.08 -23.64
CA LYS A 310 -8.53 -23.51 -23.48
C LYS A 310 -9.13 -24.05 -22.19
N SER A 311 -8.93 -23.36 -21.06
CA SER A 311 -9.48 -23.78 -19.77
C SER A 311 -11.02 -23.80 -19.77
N ILE A 312 -11.66 -22.82 -20.41
CA ILE A 312 -13.13 -22.80 -20.57
C ILE A 312 -13.59 -23.94 -21.47
N MET A 313 -12.88 -24.19 -22.57
CA MET A 313 -13.20 -25.29 -23.49
C MET A 313 -13.12 -26.64 -22.78
N ASP A 314 -12.00 -26.91 -22.12
CA ASP A 314 -11.76 -28.17 -21.40
C ASP A 314 -12.82 -28.40 -20.30
N ASN A 315 -13.21 -27.35 -19.56
CA ASN A 315 -14.20 -27.46 -18.48
C ASN A 315 -15.63 -27.70 -18.96
N ASN A 316 -15.97 -27.24 -20.17
CA ASN A 316 -17.32 -27.33 -20.73
C ASN A 316 -17.42 -28.34 -21.87
N ASN A 317 -16.34 -29.07 -22.16
CA ASN A 317 -16.22 -29.98 -23.31
C ASN A 317 -16.57 -29.29 -24.65
N ILE A 318 -16.12 -28.05 -24.83
CA ILE A 318 -16.29 -27.32 -26.09
C ILE A 318 -15.18 -27.76 -27.05
N GLU A 319 -15.56 -28.19 -28.25
CA GLU A 319 -14.60 -28.55 -29.30
C GLU A 319 -14.25 -27.34 -30.18
N LEU A 320 -13.17 -27.42 -30.95
CA LEU A 320 -12.81 -26.35 -31.91
C LEU A 320 -13.91 -26.12 -32.95
N SER A 321 -14.60 -27.18 -33.36
CA SER A 321 -15.75 -27.12 -34.28
C SER A 321 -16.90 -26.26 -33.75
N ASP A 322 -17.15 -26.29 -32.44
CA ASP A 322 -18.16 -25.45 -31.80
C ASP A 322 -17.79 -23.97 -31.88
N ILE A 323 -16.50 -23.65 -31.77
CA ILE A 323 -15.98 -22.28 -31.91
C ILE A 323 -16.05 -21.83 -33.36
N ASP A 324 -15.66 -22.68 -34.31
CA ASP A 324 -15.75 -22.37 -35.75
C ASP A 324 -17.20 -22.01 -36.15
N SER A 325 -18.18 -22.69 -35.54
CA SER A 325 -19.61 -22.40 -35.76
C SER A 325 -20.04 -20.98 -35.33
N LEU A 326 -19.33 -20.35 -34.38
CA LEU A 326 -19.59 -18.97 -33.95
C LEU A 326 -19.22 -17.96 -35.05
N TYR A 327 -18.17 -18.24 -35.81
CA TYR A 327 -17.70 -17.38 -36.90
C TYR A 327 -18.42 -17.67 -38.23
N LEU A 328 -18.96 -18.87 -38.42
CA LEU A 328 -19.81 -19.19 -39.56
C LEU A 328 -21.21 -18.57 -39.44
N LYS A 329 -21.74 -18.41 -38.21
CA LYS A 329 -23.04 -17.75 -37.97
C LYS A 329 -22.98 -16.22 -38.05
N SER A 330 -21.81 -15.59 -37.92
CA SER A 330 -21.69 -14.13 -38.00
C SER A 330 -21.72 -13.58 -39.44
N GLU A 331 -21.49 -14.43 -40.44
CA GLU A 331 -21.62 -14.07 -41.87
C GLU A 331 -23.06 -14.17 -42.41
N GLU A 332 -24.00 -14.78 -41.68
CA GLU A 332 -25.41 -14.92 -42.10
C GLU A 332 -26.32 -13.73 -41.71
N TYR A 333 -25.78 -12.66 -41.11
CA TYR A 333 -26.48 -11.37 -40.99
C TYR A 333 -25.81 -10.30 -41.87
N PRO A 334 -26.11 -10.25 -43.19
CA PRO A 334 -26.01 -8.99 -43.87
C PRO A 334 -26.96 -8.00 -43.18
N LEU A 335 -26.47 -6.79 -42.95
CA LEU A 335 -27.29 -5.61 -42.67
C LEU A 335 -28.48 -5.55 -43.66
N ALA A 336 -29.64 -6.05 -43.24
CA ALA A 336 -30.89 -5.42 -43.64
C ALA A 336 -30.96 -4.16 -42.76
N GLY A 337 -30.75 -2.94 -43.26
CA GLY A 337 -31.40 -2.42 -44.45
C GLY A 337 -32.81 -1.97 -44.04
N ILE A 338 -32.87 -0.73 -43.54
CA ILE A 338 -34.03 0.07 -43.06
C ILE A 338 -34.29 -0.01 -41.56
#